data_AF-A0A918CIS1-F1
#
_entry.id   AF-A0A918CIS1-F1
#
_cell.length_a   1.000
_cell.length_b   1.000
_cell.length_c   1.000
_cell.angle_alpha   90.00
_cell.angle_beta   90.00
_cell.angle_gamma   90.00
#
_symmetry.space_group_name_H-M   'P 1'
#
loop_
_entity.id
_entity.type
_entity.pdbx_description
1 polymer ?
#
loop_
_entity_poly.entity_id
_entity_poly.type
_entity_poly.pdbx_seq_one_letter_code
_entity_poly.pdbx_strand_id
1 'polypeptide(L)'
;MSAWDELASTGPGTETVQLIKDLTGKLVRTRGFPPPPHHRRWDNRAIEDFIGGMFAGKNGSWISEVQALATDQGSLERVLLRSIEHWLIDQAKSTTAGKMRRRLRSLYAKHDSFVNAKKLLAGEDGWTTTDFGNAVWQGDLQELYRKSAHTATTLLEPLNTAGPTSKRNRAVIVEYSLGVFSAALGALREQLLARFVVERFGLEHHEAELAEAEAEKSQPDPAQDFEVQLAAEHISGQLRQDDEVVLALYETPDVLASRLQIPVGEAQEKIRSLLLRLRPHCASTDVGRAALAVVIERASARL
;
A
#
# COMPACT_ATOMS: atom_id res chain seq x y z
N MET A 1 1.12 30.18 20.07
CA MET A 1 2.05 30.15 18.93
C MET A 1 1.29 29.52 17.80
N SER A 2 1.30 30.06 16.58
CA SER A 2 0.57 29.41 15.47
C SER A 2 1.37 28.23 14.91
N ALA A 3 0.70 27.31 14.21
CA ALA A 3 1.37 26.22 13.49
C ALA A 3 2.37 26.76 12.45
N TRP A 4 2.04 27.87 11.79
CA TRP A 4 2.95 28.58 10.89
C TRP A 4 4.23 29.05 11.61
N ASP A 5 4.08 29.69 12.77
CA ASP A 5 5.23 30.19 13.53
C ASP A 5 6.11 29.02 14.00
N GLU A 6 5.49 27.95 14.51
CA GLU A 6 6.17 26.74 14.97
C GLU A 6 6.97 26.08 13.85
N LEU A 7 6.34 25.90 12.67
CA LEU A 7 6.95 25.30 11.50
C LEU A 7 8.15 26.13 11.00
N ALA A 8 8.05 27.45 11.04
CA ALA A 8 9.09 28.37 10.62
C ALA A 8 10.27 28.45 11.60
N SER A 9 10.03 28.31 12.91
CA SER A 9 11.07 28.47 13.93
C SER A 9 11.80 27.16 14.27
N THR A 10 11.04 26.09 14.47
CA THR A 10 11.53 24.85 15.11
C THR A 10 11.25 23.60 14.29
N GLY A 11 10.53 23.73 13.18
CA GLY A 11 9.99 22.61 12.42
C GLY A 11 8.68 22.08 13.02
N PRO A 12 8.14 20.97 12.49
CA PRO A 12 6.83 20.46 12.89
C PRO A 12 6.82 20.04 14.36
N GLY A 13 5.93 20.65 15.15
CA GLY A 13 5.71 20.34 16.55
C GLY A 13 4.23 20.09 16.87
N THR A 14 3.84 20.39 18.11
CA THR A 14 2.51 20.12 18.64
C THR A 14 1.43 20.90 17.91
N GLU A 15 1.65 22.18 17.60
CA GLU A 15 0.66 23.04 16.93
C GLU A 15 0.42 22.59 15.49
N THR A 16 1.49 22.20 14.79
CA THR A 16 1.46 21.64 13.44
C THR A 16 0.69 20.33 13.41
N VAL A 17 0.99 19.41 14.32
CA VAL A 17 0.30 18.11 14.41
C VAL A 17 -1.17 18.31 14.75
N GLN A 18 -1.49 19.23 15.68
CA GLN A 18 -2.87 19.52 16.05
C GLN A 18 -3.66 20.10 14.86
N LEU A 19 -3.06 21.01 14.09
CA LEU A 19 -3.67 21.52 12.87
C LEU A 19 -3.97 20.41 11.85
N ILE A 20 -3.01 19.49 11.63
CA ILE A 20 -3.21 18.35 10.73
C ILE A 20 -4.34 17.44 11.22
N LYS A 21 -4.43 17.18 12.52
CA LYS A 21 -5.55 16.41 13.13
C LYS A 21 -6.89 17.07 12.84
N ASP A 22 -7.00 18.37 13.06
CA ASP A 22 -8.23 19.12 12.87
C ASP A 22 -8.68 19.16 11.40
N LEU A 23 -7.72 19.41 10.49
CA LEU A 23 -7.97 19.41 9.04
C LEU A 23 -8.37 18.03 8.53
N THR A 24 -7.69 16.97 8.99
CA THR A 24 -8.03 15.58 8.66
C THR A 24 -9.44 15.25 9.13
N GLY A 25 -9.75 15.55 10.41
CA GLY A 25 -11.07 15.34 10.98
C GLY A 25 -12.18 16.09 10.20
N LYS A 26 -11.88 17.30 9.72
CA LYS A 26 -12.81 18.07 8.87
C LYS A 26 -13.03 17.40 7.50
N LEU A 27 -11.97 16.94 6.85
CA LEU A 27 -12.06 16.29 5.53
C LEU A 27 -12.84 14.97 5.59
N VAL A 28 -12.53 14.10 6.55
CA VAL A 28 -13.15 12.76 6.62
C VAL A 28 -14.64 12.84 6.96
N ARG A 29 -15.04 13.84 7.75
CA ARG A 29 -16.47 14.12 8.05
C ARG A 29 -17.24 14.68 6.86
N THR A 30 -16.58 15.39 5.95
CA THR A 30 -17.24 16.08 4.83
C THR A 30 -17.24 15.27 3.53
N ARG A 31 -16.23 14.44 3.28
CA ARG A 31 -16.04 13.77 1.98
C ARG A 31 -16.23 12.24 1.99
N GLY A 32 -16.54 11.64 3.14
CA GLY A 32 -16.92 10.22 3.21
C GLY A 32 -15.80 9.25 2.81
N PHE A 33 -14.54 9.61 3.03
CA PHE A 33 -13.40 8.74 2.80
C PHE A 33 -13.47 7.48 3.67
N PRO A 34 -13.00 6.31 3.18
CA PRO A 34 -12.92 5.11 4.01
C PRO A 34 -11.89 5.30 5.12
N PRO A 35 -12.09 4.69 6.31
CA PRO A 35 -11.11 4.70 7.38
C PRO A 35 -9.82 3.95 7.00
N PRO A 36 -8.71 4.18 7.71
CA PRO A 36 -7.46 3.45 7.53
C PRO A 36 -7.58 1.96 7.86
N PRO A 37 -6.62 1.13 7.39
CA PRO A 37 -6.60 -0.30 7.71
C PRO A 37 -6.75 -0.56 9.21
N HIS A 38 -7.42 -1.65 9.57
CA HIS A 38 -7.72 -2.04 10.95
C HIS A 38 -8.71 -1.13 11.70
N HIS A 39 -9.25 -0.08 11.06
CA HIS A 39 -10.27 0.78 11.64
C HIS A 39 -11.63 0.60 10.97
N ARG A 40 -12.69 0.44 11.77
CA ARG A 40 -14.08 0.33 11.26
C ARG A 40 -14.72 1.68 10.95
N ARG A 41 -14.19 2.76 11.52
CA ARG A 41 -14.71 4.13 11.38
C ARG A 41 -13.60 5.15 11.64
N TRP A 42 -13.85 6.40 11.25
CA TRP A 42 -13.00 7.52 11.64
C TRP A 42 -13.27 7.89 13.11
N ASP A 43 -12.39 7.47 14.00
CA ASP A 43 -12.27 7.98 15.36
C ASP A 43 -10.90 8.64 15.59
N ASN A 44 -10.64 9.12 16.80
CA ASN A 44 -9.39 9.81 17.10
C ASN A 44 -8.16 8.92 16.87
N ARG A 45 -8.27 7.61 17.14
CA ARG A 45 -7.17 6.66 16.90
C ARG A 45 -6.95 6.47 15.41
N ALA A 46 -8.01 6.33 14.63
CA ALA A 46 -7.92 6.26 13.17
C ALA A 46 -7.26 7.51 12.55
N ILE A 47 -7.56 8.70 13.09
CA ILE A 47 -6.92 9.95 12.66
C ILE A 47 -5.43 9.94 13.03
N GLU A 48 -5.08 9.50 14.24
CA GLU A 48 -3.69 9.43 14.70
C GLU A 48 -2.87 8.43 13.88
N ASP A 49 -3.40 7.23 13.63
CA ASP A 49 -2.73 6.21 12.82
C ASP A 49 -2.56 6.65 11.37
N PHE A 50 -3.57 7.33 10.80
CA PHE A 50 -3.46 7.93 9.47
C PHE A 50 -2.33 8.97 9.39
N ILE A 51 -2.29 9.88 10.36
CA ILE A 51 -1.25 10.91 10.43
C ILE A 51 0.12 10.27 10.65
N GLY A 52 0.22 9.29 11.55
CA GLY A 52 1.43 8.51 11.76
C GLY A 52 1.93 7.88 10.46
N GLY A 53 1.02 7.30 9.67
CA GLY A 53 1.32 6.78 8.33
C GLY A 53 1.80 7.85 7.34
N MET A 54 1.23 9.06 7.37
CA MET A 54 1.69 10.19 6.55
C MET A 54 3.11 10.65 6.92
N PHE A 55 3.45 10.67 8.22
CA PHE A 55 4.79 11.05 8.69
C PHE A 55 5.82 9.95 8.41
N ALA A 56 5.46 8.68 8.61
CA ALA A 56 6.29 7.54 8.25
C ALA A 56 6.52 7.48 6.72
N GLY A 57 5.48 7.82 5.94
CA GLY A 57 5.55 7.94 4.51
C GLY A 57 6.46 9.08 4.04
N LYS A 58 7.39 8.78 3.12
CA LYS A 58 8.39 9.73 2.61
C LYS A 58 9.28 10.37 3.70
N ASN A 59 9.42 9.75 4.88
CA ASN A 59 10.20 10.27 6.01
C ASN A 59 9.84 11.72 6.40
N GLY A 60 8.55 12.08 6.30
CA GLY A 60 8.07 13.43 6.67
C GLY A 60 8.46 14.56 5.72
N SER A 61 9.13 14.27 4.59
CA SER A 61 9.61 15.30 3.64
C SER A 61 8.49 16.17 3.04
N TRP A 62 7.27 15.66 3.01
CA TRP A 62 6.09 16.38 2.53
C TRP A 62 5.78 17.64 3.35
N ILE A 63 6.20 17.70 4.62
CA ILE A 63 6.02 18.89 5.46
C ILE A 63 6.91 20.02 4.98
N SER A 64 8.14 19.72 4.57
CA SER A 64 9.04 20.70 3.96
C SER A 64 8.49 21.21 2.63
N GLU A 65 7.86 20.34 1.83
CA GLU A 65 7.16 20.75 0.60
C GLU A 65 5.99 21.70 0.89
N VAL A 66 5.20 21.39 1.92
CA VAL A 66 4.10 22.25 2.37
C VAL A 66 4.62 23.60 2.86
N GLN A 67 5.68 23.61 3.67
CA GLN A 67 6.30 24.83 4.18
C GLN A 67 6.81 25.73 3.06
N ALA A 68 7.45 25.14 2.05
CA ALA A 68 7.98 25.88 0.90
C ALA A 68 6.88 26.53 0.05
N LEU A 69 5.66 25.98 0.05
CA LEU A 69 4.53 26.45 -0.73
C LEU A 69 3.61 27.43 0.02
N ALA A 70 3.72 27.49 1.34
CA ALA A 70 2.92 28.37 2.19
C ALA A 70 3.64 29.69 2.46
N THR A 71 2.87 30.78 2.58
CA THR A 71 3.36 32.15 2.81
C THR A 71 2.86 32.75 4.12
N ASP A 72 1.86 32.13 4.74
CA ASP A 72 1.17 32.53 5.96
C ASP A 72 0.33 31.37 6.51
N GLN A 73 -0.29 31.53 7.68
CA GLN A 73 -1.16 30.51 8.30
C GLN A 73 -2.33 30.07 7.39
N GLY A 74 -2.99 30.99 6.68
CA GLY A 74 -4.14 30.65 5.84
C GLY A 74 -3.76 29.90 4.56
N SER A 75 -2.58 30.16 4.01
CA SER A 75 -2.00 29.41 2.90
C SER A 75 -1.48 28.05 3.37
N LEU A 76 -0.87 27.97 4.55
CA LEU A 76 -0.47 26.71 5.17
C LEU A 76 -1.67 25.76 5.30
N GLU A 77 -2.78 26.23 5.85
CA GLU A 77 -4.01 25.44 5.97
C GLU A 77 -4.53 24.92 4.63
N ARG A 78 -4.51 25.77 3.59
CA ARG A 78 -4.97 25.39 2.24
C ARG A 78 -4.06 24.34 1.61
N VAL A 79 -2.75 24.49 1.74
CA VAL A 79 -1.77 23.55 1.19
C VAL A 79 -1.84 22.22 1.95
N LEU A 80 -1.89 22.26 3.29
CA LEU A 80 -2.09 21.08 4.13
C LEU A 80 -3.36 20.32 3.78
N LEU A 81 -4.49 21.02 3.65
CA LEU A 81 -5.77 20.40 3.33
C LEU A 81 -5.71 19.67 1.98
N ARG A 82 -5.07 20.25 0.97
CA ARG A 82 -4.86 19.60 -0.33
C ARG A 82 -3.94 18.38 -0.22
N SER A 83 -2.84 18.47 0.52
CA SER A 83 -1.92 17.35 0.74
C SER A 83 -2.61 16.19 1.46
N ILE A 84 -3.34 16.47 2.55
CA ILE A 84 -4.12 15.47 3.29
C ILE A 84 -5.17 14.82 2.38
N GLU A 85 -5.87 15.62 1.57
CA GLU A 85 -6.85 15.10 0.61
C GLU A 85 -6.22 14.13 -0.40
N HIS A 86 -5.03 14.44 -0.95
CA HIS A 86 -4.33 13.52 -1.85
C HIS A 86 -3.96 12.20 -1.15
N TRP A 87 -3.46 12.26 0.09
CA TRP A 87 -3.17 11.07 0.89
C TRP A 87 -4.43 10.22 1.13
N LEU A 88 -5.55 10.85 1.50
CA LEU A 88 -6.84 10.17 1.67
C LEU A 88 -7.33 9.53 0.36
N ILE A 89 -7.12 10.19 -0.79
CA ILE A 89 -7.45 9.63 -2.11
C ILE A 89 -6.60 8.39 -2.39
N ASP A 90 -5.29 8.45 -2.13
CA ASP A 90 -4.38 7.33 -2.40
C ASP A 90 -4.64 6.15 -1.48
N GLN A 91 -4.93 6.40 -0.21
CA GLN A 91 -5.41 5.37 0.71
C GLN A 91 -6.76 4.79 0.27
N ALA A 92 -7.71 5.63 -0.16
CA ALA A 92 -8.98 5.13 -0.66
C ALA A 92 -8.80 4.21 -1.87
N LYS A 93 -7.82 4.49 -2.75
CA LYS A 93 -7.47 3.62 -3.89
C LYS A 93 -6.85 2.28 -3.47
N SER A 94 -6.16 2.21 -2.33
CA SER A 94 -5.52 0.97 -1.86
C SER A 94 -6.50 0.02 -1.16
N THR A 95 -7.66 0.51 -0.71
CA THR A 95 -8.72 -0.34 -0.15
C THR A 95 -9.25 -1.38 -1.15
N THR A 96 -9.83 -2.48 -0.66
CA THR A 96 -10.51 -3.49 -1.48
C THR A 96 -11.57 -2.85 -2.39
N ALA A 97 -12.36 -1.92 -1.87
CA ALA A 97 -13.34 -1.15 -2.63
C ALA A 97 -12.69 -0.25 -3.70
N GLY A 98 -11.55 0.39 -3.39
CA GLY A 98 -10.78 1.19 -4.35
C GLY A 98 -10.21 0.34 -5.50
N LYS A 99 -9.61 -0.80 -5.18
CA LYS A 99 -9.14 -1.80 -6.15
C LYS A 99 -10.30 -2.31 -7.01
N MET A 100 -11.44 -2.63 -6.39
CA MET A 100 -12.63 -3.08 -7.09
C MET A 100 -13.17 -1.99 -8.03
N ARG A 101 -13.25 -0.73 -7.60
CA ARG A 101 -13.64 0.40 -8.46
C ARG A 101 -12.79 0.48 -9.73
N ARG A 102 -11.46 0.39 -9.61
CA ARG A 102 -10.54 0.39 -10.76
C ARG A 102 -10.78 -0.83 -11.68
N ARG A 103 -11.04 -1.99 -11.08
CA ARG A 103 -11.34 -3.23 -11.81
C ARG A 103 -12.64 -3.11 -12.59
N LEU A 104 -13.72 -2.67 -11.95
CA LEU A 104 -15.03 -2.43 -12.59
C LEU A 104 -14.92 -1.44 -13.73
N ARG A 105 -14.26 -0.29 -13.52
CA ARG A 105 -14.01 0.69 -14.59
C ARG A 105 -13.35 0.06 -15.82
N SER A 106 -12.33 -0.77 -15.60
CA SER A 106 -11.59 -1.42 -16.68
C SER A 106 -12.40 -2.51 -17.39
N LEU A 107 -13.30 -3.19 -16.66
CA LEU A 107 -14.18 -4.21 -17.20
C LEU A 107 -15.32 -3.60 -18.02
N TYR A 108 -16.03 -2.62 -17.45
CA TYR A 108 -17.17 -1.98 -18.09
C TYR A 108 -16.79 -1.17 -19.32
N ALA A 109 -15.64 -0.47 -19.29
CA ALA A 109 -15.15 0.27 -20.45
C ALA A 109 -14.90 -0.61 -21.69
N LYS A 110 -14.78 -1.94 -21.52
CA LYS A 110 -14.48 -2.90 -22.59
C LYS A 110 -15.67 -3.79 -22.94
N HIS A 111 -16.84 -3.56 -22.35
CA HIS A 111 -17.99 -4.44 -22.49
C HIS A 111 -19.22 -3.67 -22.97
N ASP A 112 -19.76 -4.08 -24.11
CA ASP A 112 -20.73 -3.31 -24.91
C ASP A 112 -22.04 -2.99 -24.18
N SER A 113 -22.42 -3.80 -23.20
CA SER A 113 -23.64 -3.59 -22.41
C SER A 113 -23.56 -2.43 -21.40
N PHE A 114 -22.37 -1.86 -21.15
CA PHE A 114 -22.20 -0.78 -20.17
C PHE A 114 -21.88 0.54 -20.85
N VAL A 115 -22.52 1.60 -20.34
CA VAL A 115 -22.35 2.97 -20.82
C VAL A 115 -21.84 3.83 -19.67
N ASN A 116 -20.87 4.69 -19.96
CA ASN A 116 -20.37 5.65 -18.99
C ASN A 116 -21.45 6.70 -18.69
N ALA A 117 -21.87 6.80 -17.43
CA ALA A 117 -22.96 7.66 -16.99
C ALA A 117 -22.48 9.02 -16.43
N LYS A 118 -21.23 9.43 -16.69
CA LYS A 118 -20.63 10.62 -16.08
C LYS A 118 -21.39 11.91 -16.37
N LYS A 119 -21.89 12.06 -17.60
CA LYS A 119 -22.73 13.21 -17.97
C LYS A 119 -24.06 13.22 -17.21
N LEU A 120 -24.65 12.05 -17.02
CA LEU A 120 -25.92 11.88 -16.32
C LEU A 120 -25.77 12.13 -14.80
N LEU A 121 -24.61 11.80 -14.24
CA LEU A 121 -24.29 11.97 -12.82
C LEU A 121 -23.56 13.29 -12.52
N ALA A 122 -23.84 14.35 -13.28
CA ALA A 122 -23.29 15.69 -13.05
C ALA A 122 -21.75 15.75 -12.91
N GLY A 123 -21.03 14.91 -13.66
CA GLY A 123 -19.56 14.84 -13.63
C GLY A 123 -18.98 13.81 -12.67
N GLU A 124 -19.80 13.11 -11.88
CA GLU A 124 -19.35 11.99 -11.06
C GLU A 124 -19.12 10.72 -11.91
N ASP A 125 -18.12 9.93 -11.56
CA ASP A 125 -17.88 8.67 -12.27
C ASP A 125 -18.96 7.64 -11.95
N GLY A 126 -19.58 7.06 -12.98
CA GLY A 126 -20.58 6.02 -12.83
C GLY A 126 -20.90 5.34 -14.14
N TRP A 127 -21.75 4.33 -14.04
CA TRP A 127 -22.09 3.42 -15.13
C TRP A 127 -23.58 3.20 -15.18
N THR A 128 -24.08 2.86 -16.36
CA THR A 128 -25.45 2.39 -16.60
C THR A 128 -25.40 1.33 -17.70
N THR A 129 -26.54 0.71 -18.01
CA THR A 129 -26.65 -0.15 -19.19
C THR A 129 -27.33 0.60 -20.34
N THR A 130 -27.25 0.04 -21.55
CA THR A 130 -27.95 0.55 -22.74
C THR A 130 -29.46 0.70 -22.52
N ASP A 131 -30.03 -0.14 -21.67
CA ASP A 131 -31.49 -0.26 -21.50
C ASP A 131 -32.05 0.78 -20.52
N PHE A 132 -31.22 1.33 -19.62
CA PHE A 132 -31.64 2.23 -18.54
C PHE A 132 -31.02 3.64 -18.63
N GLY A 133 -30.50 3.99 -19.82
CA GLY A 133 -29.51 5.05 -20.07
C GLY A 133 -29.77 6.47 -19.55
N ASN A 134 -30.97 6.79 -19.07
CA ASN A 134 -31.36 8.14 -18.66
C ASN A 134 -31.81 8.28 -17.19
N ALA A 135 -31.98 7.18 -16.46
CA ALA A 135 -32.39 7.23 -15.05
C ALA A 135 -31.17 7.27 -14.13
N VAL A 136 -31.26 7.98 -13.00
CA VAL A 136 -30.21 7.99 -11.96
C VAL A 136 -30.72 7.26 -10.73
N TRP A 137 -29.92 6.34 -10.21
CA TRP A 137 -30.19 5.72 -8.92
C TRP A 137 -30.03 6.73 -7.79
N GLN A 138 -31.10 6.92 -7.00
CA GLN A 138 -31.12 7.84 -5.85
C GLN A 138 -31.12 7.11 -4.49
N GLY A 139 -31.28 5.79 -4.49
CA GLY A 139 -31.30 5.00 -3.26
C GLY A 139 -29.91 4.87 -2.60
N ASP A 140 -29.91 4.39 -1.37
CA ASP A 140 -28.66 4.06 -0.67
C ASP A 140 -28.20 2.61 -0.94
N LEU A 141 -27.11 2.21 -0.29
CA LEU A 141 -26.54 0.88 -0.41
C LEU A 141 -27.51 -0.22 0.08
N GLN A 142 -28.26 0.05 1.15
CA GLN A 142 -29.20 -0.92 1.73
C GLN A 142 -30.44 -1.11 0.85
N GLU A 143 -30.91 -0.04 0.22
CA GLU A 143 -31.94 -0.14 -0.81
C GLU A 143 -31.45 -0.91 -2.03
N LEU A 144 -30.19 -0.71 -2.43
CA LEU A 144 -29.60 -1.47 -3.53
C LEU A 144 -29.55 -2.97 -3.19
N TYR A 145 -29.20 -3.35 -1.96
CA TYR A 145 -29.29 -4.74 -1.47
C TYR A 145 -30.71 -5.30 -1.55
N ARG A 146 -31.69 -4.54 -1.09
CA ARG A 146 -33.09 -4.98 -1.12
C ARG A 146 -33.57 -5.20 -2.54
N LYS A 147 -33.30 -4.28 -3.47
CA LYS A 147 -33.76 -4.41 -4.87
C LYS A 147 -33.01 -5.50 -5.63
N SER A 148 -31.74 -5.71 -5.34
CA SER A 148 -30.92 -6.72 -6.02
C SER A 148 -30.96 -8.10 -5.36
N ALA A 149 -31.75 -8.31 -4.31
CA ALA A 149 -31.79 -9.55 -3.53
C ALA A 149 -32.07 -10.81 -4.36
N HIS A 150 -32.84 -10.68 -5.45
CA HIS A 150 -33.17 -11.78 -6.36
C HIS A 150 -32.14 -12.00 -7.47
N THR A 151 -31.09 -11.18 -7.53
CA THR A 151 -30.03 -11.30 -8.53
C THR A 151 -29.21 -12.55 -8.23
N ALA A 152 -29.28 -13.54 -9.13
CA ALA A 152 -28.49 -14.75 -9.02
C ALA A 152 -27.01 -14.40 -8.84
N THR A 153 -26.37 -15.03 -7.87
CA THR A 153 -24.97 -14.77 -7.55
C THR A 153 -24.21 -16.09 -7.69
N THR A 154 -23.35 -16.18 -8.70
CA THR A 154 -22.37 -17.26 -8.80
C THR A 154 -21.20 -16.95 -7.87
N LEU A 155 -20.56 -17.98 -7.33
CA LEU A 155 -19.39 -17.83 -6.46
C LEU A 155 -18.24 -17.19 -7.23
N LEU A 156 -17.69 -16.11 -6.66
CA LEU A 156 -16.52 -15.41 -7.19
C LEU A 156 -15.25 -16.09 -6.65
N GLU A 157 -14.34 -16.49 -7.53
CA GLU A 157 -13.05 -17.04 -7.11
C GLU A 157 -12.15 -15.94 -6.54
N PRO A 158 -11.12 -16.29 -5.74
CA PRO A 158 -10.14 -15.33 -5.25
C PRO A 158 -9.63 -14.40 -6.37
N LEU A 159 -9.64 -13.10 -6.12
CA LEU A 159 -9.18 -12.13 -7.11
C LEU A 159 -7.65 -12.11 -7.15
N ASN A 160 -7.10 -12.06 -8.36
CA ASN A 160 -5.67 -11.91 -8.56
C ASN A 160 -5.19 -10.53 -8.07
N THR A 161 -4.05 -10.50 -7.38
CA THR A 161 -3.39 -9.27 -6.90
C THR A 161 -2.78 -8.45 -8.04
N ALA A 162 -2.25 -9.12 -9.07
CA ALA A 162 -1.66 -8.49 -10.25
C ALA A 162 -2.15 -9.13 -11.56
N GLY A 163 -2.22 -8.33 -12.63
CA GLY A 163 -2.62 -8.78 -13.97
C GLY A 163 -4.14 -8.69 -14.25
N PRO A 164 -4.58 -9.19 -15.42
CA PRO A 164 -5.99 -9.11 -15.82
C PRO A 164 -6.89 -10.01 -14.96
N THR A 165 -8.11 -9.55 -14.66
CA THR A 165 -9.14 -10.39 -14.03
C THR A 165 -9.37 -11.67 -14.86
N SER A 166 -9.39 -12.82 -14.19
CA SER A 166 -9.64 -14.13 -14.82
C SER A 166 -10.94 -14.11 -15.65
N LYS A 167 -10.99 -14.92 -16.71
CA LYS A 167 -12.16 -15.00 -17.60
C LYS A 167 -13.44 -15.34 -16.82
N ARG A 168 -13.33 -16.26 -15.85
CA ARG A 168 -14.44 -16.67 -14.99
C ARG A 168 -14.91 -15.54 -14.08
N ASN A 169 -14.02 -14.92 -13.32
CA ASN A 169 -14.39 -13.81 -12.44
C ASN A 169 -14.95 -12.62 -13.21
N ARG A 170 -14.43 -12.37 -14.43
CA ARG A 170 -15.01 -11.37 -15.32
C ARG A 170 -16.47 -11.68 -15.66
N ALA A 171 -16.78 -12.91 -16.05
CA ALA A 171 -18.15 -13.31 -16.38
C ALA A 171 -19.08 -13.13 -15.18
N VAL A 172 -18.67 -13.64 -14.00
CA VAL A 172 -19.46 -13.51 -12.75
C VAL A 172 -19.70 -12.05 -12.38
N ILE A 173 -18.67 -11.21 -12.42
CA ILE A 173 -18.80 -9.78 -12.09
C ILE A 173 -19.74 -9.09 -13.08
N VAL A 174 -19.60 -9.35 -14.38
CA VAL A 174 -20.42 -8.73 -15.42
C VAL A 174 -21.88 -9.15 -15.29
N GLU A 175 -22.16 -10.45 -15.20
CA GLU A 175 -23.51 -11.00 -15.06
C GLU A 175 -24.20 -10.43 -13.82
N TYR A 176 -23.51 -10.46 -12.68
CA TYR A 176 -24.03 -9.90 -11.45
C TYR A 176 -24.30 -8.38 -11.58
N SER A 177 -23.37 -7.63 -12.18
CA SER A 177 -23.54 -6.19 -12.39
C SER A 177 -24.76 -5.88 -13.26
N LEU A 178 -24.98 -6.64 -14.33
CA LEU A 178 -26.14 -6.46 -15.22
C LEU A 178 -27.45 -6.69 -14.45
N GLY A 179 -27.52 -7.74 -13.62
CA GLY A 179 -28.68 -7.97 -12.75
C GLY A 179 -28.91 -6.84 -11.75
N VAL A 180 -27.84 -6.29 -11.17
CA VAL A 180 -27.91 -5.12 -10.26
C VAL A 180 -28.43 -3.89 -10.99
N PHE A 181 -27.95 -3.59 -12.20
CA PHE A 181 -28.46 -2.48 -13.00
C PHE A 181 -29.93 -2.68 -13.37
N SER A 182 -30.33 -3.91 -13.70
CA SER A 182 -31.74 -4.25 -13.97
C SER A 182 -32.63 -4.08 -12.75
N ALA A 183 -32.12 -4.31 -11.55
CA ALA A 183 -32.85 -4.08 -10.31
C ALA A 183 -32.90 -2.60 -9.90
N ALA A 184 -31.81 -1.87 -10.15
CA ALA A 184 -31.70 -0.45 -9.84
C ALA A 184 -32.50 0.44 -10.80
N LEU A 185 -32.67 0.00 -12.06
CA LEU A 185 -33.32 0.74 -13.14
C LEU A 185 -32.73 2.14 -13.34
N GLY A 186 -31.40 2.26 -13.25
CA GLY A 186 -30.72 3.53 -13.43
C GLY A 186 -29.21 3.47 -13.25
N ALA A 187 -28.57 4.59 -13.56
CA ALA A 187 -27.14 4.78 -13.43
C ALA A 187 -26.69 4.76 -11.97
N LEU A 188 -25.62 4.01 -11.71
CA LEU A 188 -25.00 3.85 -10.41
C LEU A 188 -23.62 4.53 -10.40
N ARG A 189 -23.35 5.25 -9.31
CA ARG A 189 -22.01 5.79 -9.02
C ARG A 189 -21.02 4.65 -8.85
N GLU A 190 -19.81 4.80 -9.42
CA GLU A 190 -18.75 3.79 -9.34
C GLU A 190 -18.41 3.39 -7.90
N GLN A 191 -18.40 4.35 -6.97
CA GLN A 191 -18.08 4.11 -5.56
C GLN A 191 -19.13 3.24 -4.87
N LEU A 192 -20.41 3.51 -5.13
CA LEU A 192 -21.52 2.73 -4.57
C LEU A 192 -21.46 1.29 -5.09
N LEU A 193 -21.28 1.14 -6.40
CA LEU A 193 -21.22 -0.16 -7.06
C LEU A 193 -20.01 -1.00 -6.60
N ALA A 194 -18.84 -0.37 -6.45
CA ALA A 194 -17.65 -1.05 -5.96
C ALA A 194 -17.82 -1.57 -4.52
N ARG A 195 -18.36 -0.74 -3.62
CA ARG A 195 -18.68 -1.14 -2.24
C ARG A 195 -19.68 -2.29 -2.22
N PHE A 196 -20.75 -2.15 -2.99
CA PHE A 196 -21.80 -3.16 -3.11
C PHE A 196 -21.25 -4.52 -3.56
N VAL A 197 -20.38 -4.55 -4.58
CA VAL A 197 -19.73 -5.78 -5.05
C VAL A 197 -18.79 -6.35 -3.97
N VAL A 198 -17.99 -5.52 -3.32
CA VAL A 198 -17.07 -5.96 -2.25
C VAL A 198 -17.82 -6.61 -1.10
N GLU A 199 -18.85 -5.95 -0.57
CA GLU A 199 -19.66 -6.47 0.53
C GLU A 199 -20.46 -7.71 0.10
N ARG A 200 -21.00 -7.74 -1.13
CA ARG A 200 -21.78 -8.89 -1.62
C ARG A 200 -20.95 -10.16 -1.70
N PHE A 201 -19.71 -10.06 -2.18
CA PHE A 201 -18.81 -11.20 -2.36
C PHE A 201 -17.87 -11.43 -1.16
N GLY A 202 -18.02 -10.66 -0.07
CA GLY A 202 -17.20 -10.82 1.13
C GLY A 202 -15.71 -10.59 0.90
N LEU A 203 -15.34 -9.73 -0.07
CA LEU A 203 -13.95 -9.63 -0.54
C LEU A 203 -12.98 -9.07 0.51
N GLU A 204 -13.46 -8.26 1.44
CA GLU A 204 -12.65 -7.75 2.56
C GLU A 204 -12.25 -8.87 3.54
N HIS A 205 -13.16 -9.82 3.80
CA HIS A 205 -12.86 -10.96 4.67
C HIS A 205 -11.83 -11.86 4.00
N HIS A 206 -11.99 -12.09 2.70
CA HIS A 206 -11.07 -12.92 1.95
C HIS A 206 -9.68 -12.29 1.79
N GLU A 207 -9.57 -10.97 1.59
CA GLU A 207 -8.27 -10.29 1.61
C GLU A 207 -7.59 -10.37 2.99
N ALA A 208 -8.37 -10.29 4.09
CA ALA A 208 -7.83 -10.43 5.45
C ALA A 208 -7.31 -11.85 5.72
N GLU A 209 -8.07 -12.89 5.36
CA GLU A 209 -7.66 -14.30 5.49
C GLU A 209 -6.37 -14.58 4.70
N LEU A 210 -6.25 -14.04 3.48
CA LEU A 210 -5.03 -14.18 2.68
C LEU A 210 -3.84 -13.47 3.32
N ALA A 211 -4.04 -12.26 3.87
CA ALA A 211 -2.98 -11.52 4.55
C ALA A 211 -2.52 -12.22 5.84
N GLU A 212 -3.45 -12.80 6.61
CA GLU A 212 -3.13 -13.60 7.79
C GLU A 212 -2.34 -14.87 7.41
N ALA A 213 -2.76 -15.59 6.36
CA ALA A 213 -2.04 -16.75 5.87
C ALA A 213 -0.65 -16.40 5.30
N GLU A 214 -0.48 -15.23 4.67
CA GLU A 214 0.84 -14.74 4.24
C GLU A 214 1.72 -14.33 5.42
N ALA A 215 1.15 -13.69 6.44
CA ALA A 215 1.85 -13.34 7.67
C ALA A 215 2.31 -14.59 8.44
N GLU A 216 1.47 -15.63 8.50
CA GLU A 216 1.79 -16.92 9.12
C GLU A 216 2.93 -17.63 8.38
N LYS A 217 2.94 -17.60 7.03
CA LYS A 217 4.05 -18.10 6.21
C LYS A 217 5.33 -17.29 6.34
N SER A 218 5.23 -16.04 6.78
CA SER A 218 6.37 -15.13 6.98
C SER A 218 6.88 -15.14 8.42
N GLN A 219 6.25 -15.90 9.32
CA GLN A 219 6.82 -16.12 10.64
C GLN A 219 8.10 -16.94 10.50
N PRO A 220 9.19 -16.55 11.20
CA PRO A 220 10.41 -17.33 11.20
C PRO A 220 10.11 -18.75 11.69
N ASP A 221 10.31 -19.73 10.80
CA ASP A 221 10.26 -21.14 11.18
C ASP A 221 11.44 -21.40 12.12
N PRO A 222 11.22 -21.76 13.41
CA PRO A 222 12.31 -21.96 14.36
C PRO A 222 13.29 -23.06 13.92
N ALA A 223 12.86 -24.02 13.09
CA ALA A 223 13.76 -24.99 12.49
C ALA A 223 14.65 -24.35 11.41
N GLN A 224 14.07 -23.49 10.57
CA GLN A 224 14.80 -22.74 9.56
C GLN A 224 15.75 -21.71 10.16
N ASP A 225 15.36 -21.03 11.25
CA ASP A 225 16.22 -20.10 11.99
C ASP A 225 17.44 -20.83 12.57
N PHE A 226 17.25 -22.03 13.12
CA PHE A 226 18.35 -22.85 13.60
C PHE A 226 19.30 -23.27 12.46
N GLU A 227 18.77 -23.66 11.31
CA GLU A 227 19.58 -23.99 10.13
C GLU A 227 20.34 -22.77 9.58
N VAL A 228 19.70 -21.60 9.53
CA VAL A 228 20.32 -20.34 9.12
C VAL A 228 21.44 -19.97 10.08
N GLN A 229 21.22 -20.12 11.39
CA GLN A 229 22.21 -19.86 12.42
C GLN A 229 23.41 -20.81 12.32
N LEU A 230 23.16 -22.11 12.15
CA LEU A 230 24.20 -23.12 11.99
C LEU A 230 25.01 -22.90 10.71
N ALA A 231 24.35 -22.54 9.60
CA ALA A 231 25.01 -22.17 8.35
C ALA A 231 25.82 -20.88 8.49
N ALA A 232 25.32 -19.88 9.23
CA ALA A 232 26.05 -18.63 9.49
C ALA A 232 27.30 -18.88 10.35
N GLU A 233 27.22 -19.77 11.34
CA GLU A 233 28.38 -20.22 12.12
C GLU A 233 29.39 -20.97 11.25
N HIS A 234 28.93 -21.84 10.35
CA HIS A 234 29.80 -22.54 9.42
C HIS A 234 30.54 -21.59 8.47
N ILE A 235 29.83 -20.59 7.92
CA ILE A 235 30.43 -19.54 7.07
C ILE A 235 31.45 -18.73 7.90
N SER A 236 31.06 -18.30 9.10
CA SER A 236 31.93 -17.51 9.98
C SER A 236 33.22 -18.25 10.33
N GLY A 237 33.14 -19.57 10.58
CA GLY A 237 34.31 -20.40 10.89
C GLY A 237 35.30 -20.56 9.72
N GLN A 238 34.91 -20.20 8.50
CA GLN A 238 35.76 -20.23 7.31
C GLN A 238 36.36 -18.86 6.95
N LEU A 239 35.91 -17.79 7.59
CA LEU A 239 36.44 -16.45 7.38
C LEU A 239 37.77 -16.29 8.11
N ARG A 240 38.73 -15.65 7.44
CA ARG A 240 39.93 -15.14 8.09
C ARG A 240 39.60 -13.83 8.81
N GLN A 241 40.45 -13.42 9.75
CA GLN A 241 40.28 -12.18 10.49
C GLN A 241 40.16 -10.94 9.57
N ASP A 242 40.92 -10.92 8.47
CA ASP A 242 40.83 -9.85 7.46
C ASP A 242 39.57 -9.96 6.59
N ASP A 243 38.99 -11.16 6.46
CA ASP A 243 37.79 -11.38 5.65
C ASP A 243 36.54 -10.76 6.33
N GLU A 244 36.49 -10.70 7.66
CA GLU A 244 35.39 -10.03 8.39
C GLU A 244 35.34 -8.52 8.08
N VAL A 245 36.50 -7.85 8.06
CA VAL A 245 36.59 -6.41 7.73
C VAL A 245 36.21 -6.17 6.27
N VAL A 246 36.64 -7.05 5.35
CA VAL A 246 36.28 -6.97 3.93
C VAL A 246 34.78 -7.20 3.73
N LEU A 247 34.16 -8.14 4.46
CA LEU A 247 32.71 -8.39 4.40
C LEU A 247 31.89 -7.24 4.96
N ALA A 248 32.33 -6.61 6.05
CA ALA A 248 31.59 -5.51 6.66
C ALA A 248 31.60 -4.23 5.81
N LEU A 249 32.58 -4.07 4.92
CA LEU A 249 32.73 -2.87 4.07
C LEU A 249 32.62 -3.18 2.57
N TYR A 250 32.03 -4.33 2.20
CA TYR A 250 32.02 -4.82 0.82
C TYR A 250 31.27 -3.92 -0.17
N GLU A 251 30.30 -3.13 0.32
CA GLU A 251 29.54 -2.15 -0.49
C GLU A 251 30.29 -0.82 -0.68
N THR A 252 31.35 -0.59 0.11
CA THR A 252 32.11 0.66 0.13
C THR A 252 33.62 0.43 -0.08
N PRO A 253 34.06 0.10 -1.31
CA PRO A 253 35.46 -0.23 -1.59
C PRO A 253 36.46 0.88 -1.23
N ASP A 254 36.05 2.15 -1.33
CA ASP A 254 36.91 3.30 -0.99
C ASP A 254 37.17 3.41 0.53
N VAL A 255 36.16 3.07 1.33
CA VAL A 255 36.26 3.02 2.80
C VAL A 255 37.13 1.85 3.22
N LEU A 256 36.94 0.68 2.59
CA LEU A 256 37.79 -0.49 2.81
C LEU A 256 39.25 -0.22 2.44
N ALA A 257 39.50 0.42 1.29
CA ALA A 257 40.83 0.80 0.82
C ALA A 257 41.54 1.72 1.83
N SER A 258 40.82 2.74 2.32
CA SER A 258 41.32 3.66 3.33
C SER A 258 41.61 2.96 4.66
N ARG A 259 40.74 2.04 5.09
CA ARG A 259 40.88 1.29 6.34
C ARG A 259 42.06 0.32 6.31
N LEU A 260 42.29 -0.34 5.18
CA LEU A 260 43.37 -1.31 5.00
C LEU A 260 44.68 -0.67 4.48
N GLN A 261 44.68 0.64 4.18
CA GLN A 261 45.81 1.37 3.60
C GLN A 261 46.31 0.74 2.28
N ILE A 262 45.38 0.30 1.43
CA ILE A 262 45.65 -0.30 0.12
C ILE A 262 45.01 0.52 -1.01
N PRO A 263 45.46 0.38 -2.27
CA PRO A 263 44.77 0.98 -3.41
C PRO A 263 43.35 0.45 -3.58
N VAL A 264 42.42 1.29 -4.06
CA VAL A 264 41.00 0.92 -4.28
C VAL A 264 40.85 -0.31 -5.18
N GLY A 265 41.69 -0.44 -6.22
CA GLY A 265 41.68 -1.62 -7.09
C GLY A 265 42.03 -2.93 -6.36
N GLU A 266 42.91 -2.87 -5.36
CA GLU A 266 43.25 -4.03 -4.52
C GLU A 266 42.11 -4.35 -3.54
N ALA A 267 41.44 -3.34 -2.97
CA ALA A 267 40.25 -3.52 -2.14
C ALA A 267 39.10 -4.18 -2.91
N GLN A 268 38.85 -3.74 -4.16
CA GLN A 268 37.86 -4.36 -5.05
C GLN A 268 38.19 -5.83 -5.34
N GLU A 269 39.46 -6.16 -5.58
CA GLU A 269 39.86 -7.54 -5.85
C GLU A 269 39.75 -8.43 -4.59
N LYS A 270 40.05 -7.89 -3.41
CA LYS A 270 39.81 -8.58 -2.12
C LYS A 270 38.31 -8.87 -1.91
N ILE A 271 37.43 -7.90 -2.15
CA ILE A 271 35.97 -8.09 -2.09
C ILE A 271 35.54 -9.17 -3.07
N ARG A 272 35.95 -9.06 -4.34
CA ARG A 272 35.60 -10.01 -5.39
C ARG A 272 36.05 -11.43 -5.07
N SER A 273 37.29 -11.59 -4.61
CA SER A 273 37.87 -12.87 -4.23
C SER A 273 37.11 -13.51 -3.05
N LEU A 274 36.73 -12.70 -2.05
CA LEU A 274 35.93 -13.18 -0.92
C LEU A 274 34.52 -13.59 -1.34
N LEU A 275 33.82 -12.78 -2.13
CA LEU A 275 32.48 -13.13 -2.64
C LEU A 275 32.50 -14.39 -3.52
N LEU A 276 33.55 -14.59 -4.33
CA LEU A 276 33.74 -15.81 -5.11
C LEU A 276 33.96 -17.04 -4.23
N ARG A 277 34.71 -16.92 -3.13
CA ARG A 277 34.88 -17.99 -2.13
C ARG A 277 33.59 -18.32 -1.40
N LEU A 278 32.75 -17.32 -1.12
CA LEU A 278 31.48 -17.49 -0.41
C LEU A 278 30.33 -17.96 -1.31
N ARG A 279 30.48 -17.82 -2.63
CA ARG A 279 29.47 -18.20 -3.62
C ARG A 279 28.93 -19.64 -3.47
N PRO A 280 29.75 -20.69 -3.22
CA PRO A 280 29.24 -22.06 -3.02
C PRO A 280 28.27 -22.18 -1.84
N HIS A 281 28.39 -21.31 -0.84
CA HIS A 281 27.50 -21.29 0.33
C HIS A 281 26.17 -20.55 0.04
N CYS A 282 26.12 -19.73 -1.01
CA CYS A 282 24.98 -18.86 -1.33
C CYS A 282 24.19 -19.30 -2.57
N ALA A 283 24.80 -20.10 -3.45
CA ALA A 283 24.30 -20.29 -4.82
C ALA A 283 23.15 -21.29 -4.98
N SER A 284 22.74 -22.00 -3.93
CA SER A 284 21.78 -23.11 -4.06
C SER A 284 20.65 -23.18 -3.04
N THR A 285 20.64 -22.36 -1.97
CA THR A 285 19.59 -22.42 -0.93
C THR A 285 19.22 -21.05 -0.38
N ASP A 286 17.94 -20.86 -0.04
CA ASP A 286 17.46 -19.66 0.67
C ASP A 286 18.12 -19.52 2.04
N VAL A 287 18.38 -20.65 2.71
CA VAL A 287 19.12 -20.74 3.98
C VAL A 287 20.54 -20.16 3.85
N GLY A 288 21.26 -20.47 2.77
CA GLY A 288 22.63 -19.97 2.56
C GLY A 288 22.69 -18.45 2.36
N ARG A 289 21.69 -17.88 1.68
CA ARG A 289 21.57 -16.43 1.49
C ARG A 289 21.24 -15.71 2.79
N ALA A 290 20.29 -16.24 3.56
CA ALA A 290 19.94 -15.71 4.88
C ALA A 290 21.13 -15.81 5.85
N ALA A 291 21.87 -16.92 5.83
CA ALA A 291 23.06 -17.11 6.66
C ALA A 291 24.16 -16.09 6.34
N LEU A 292 24.42 -15.80 5.06
CA LEU A 292 25.39 -14.77 4.70
C LEU A 292 24.97 -13.37 5.19
N ALA A 293 23.68 -13.04 5.12
CA ALA A 293 23.17 -11.77 5.63
C ALA A 293 23.45 -11.62 7.14
N VAL A 294 23.21 -12.68 7.92
CA VAL A 294 23.54 -12.73 9.36
C VAL A 294 25.04 -12.54 9.60
N VAL A 295 25.91 -13.14 8.78
CA VAL A 295 27.36 -12.99 8.91
C VAL A 295 27.81 -11.55 8.59
N ILE A 296 27.24 -10.92 7.55
CA ILE A 296 27.52 -9.52 7.20
C ILE A 296 27.08 -8.59 8.32
N GLU A 297 25.89 -8.81 8.89
CA GLU A 297 25.38 -8.01 10.01
C GLU A 297 26.29 -8.12 11.24
N ARG A 298 26.73 -9.33 11.60
CA ARG A 298 27.68 -9.55 12.71
C ARG A 298 29.03 -8.88 12.46
N ALA A 299 29.55 -8.97 11.24
CA ALA A 299 30.82 -8.35 10.89
C ALA A 299 30.72 -6.82 10.97
N SER A 300 29.60 -6.26 10.52
CA SER A 300 29.32 -4.81 10.57
C SER A 300 29.17 -4.31 12.01
N ALA A 301 28.58 -5.10 12.91
CA ALA A 301 28.45 -4.75 14.33
C ALA A 301 29.77 -4.78 15.12
N ARG A 302 30.84 -5.38 14.56
CA ARG A 302 32.17 -5.48 15.19
C ARG A 302 33.16 -4.40 14.75
N LEU A 303 32.81 -3.60 13.73
CA LEU A 303 33.62 -2.47 13.25
C LEU A 303 33.43 -1.22 14.10
#